data_AF-A0A6N6NKF0-F1
#
_entry.id   AF-A0A6N6NKF0-F1
#
_cell.length_a   1.000
_cell.length_b   1.000
_cell.length_c   1.000
_cell.angle_alpha   90.00
_cell.angle_beta   90.00
_cell.angle_gamma   90.00
#
_symmetry.space_group_name_H-M   'P 1'
#
loop_
_entity.id
_entity.type
_entity.pdbx_description
1 polymer ?
#
loop_
_entity_poly.entity_id
_entity_poly.type
_entity_poly.pdbx_seq_one_letter_code
_entity_poly.pdbx_strand_id
1 'polypeptide(L)'
;MNWQCASYSFDVKMPIVMGILNVTPDSFSDGGEHNTHDAAIAHAKSMIEQGAKVIDVGGESTRPGSAEVSVTEELSRTVEVVRELARAGICVSIDTRHAEVARACVEAGAAIINDVSGFRDPAMVEVARSCDAGLVVMHMKGEPRTMQDDPVYDDVVVEVRDYLAKRAAELEAAGIAHDRICLDPGPGFGKTASQTMELMRNFHEIARLGYPSMVAVSRKSYIGKAYGIEDPHDRDRASAAEALMACELGAGVVRAHNVEETLKALKDLRPYCYLGLGCNVALVAEPGEEREGKIAQIEHAIGQLCMIPDSQIVDVSSYYESEPAYYLDQEPFVNAVVLMRTGVAPKELLEYLHAIENSLGRVREIENGPRTCDVDILDYQLYVVDNDVLTLPHPRICERDFVVKPLLEISPNHVLADGTPVASVPEDQRVGHAVKL
;
A
#
# COMPACT_ATOMS: atom_id res chain seq x y z
N MET A 1 0.76 -8.11 5.78
CA MET A 1 2.07 -7.49 5.53
C MET A 1 2.40 -6.78 6.80
N ASN A 2 3.51 -7.11 7.46
CA ASN A 2 3.81 -6.57 8.78
C ASN A 2 4.82 -5.44 8.66
N TRP A 3 4.57 -4.34 9.37
CA TRP A 3 5.53 -3.27 9.57
C TRP A 3 6.05 -3.31 11.01
N GLN A 4 7.34 -3.60 11.16
CA GLN A 4 8.04 -3.75 12.44
C GLN A 4 8.66 -2.42 12.87
N CYS A 5 8.33 -1.98 14.08
CA CYS A 5 8.71 -0.68 14.62
C CYS A 5 9.16 -0.82 16.08
N ALA A 6 10.46 -1.11 16.30
CA ALA A 6 11.00 -1.47 17.61
C ALA A 6 10.19 -2.62 18.25
N SER A 7 9.51 -2.38 19.37
CA SER A 7 8.64 -3.36 20.05
C SER A 7 7.22 -3.45 19.49
N TYR A 8 6.85 -2.59 18.54
CA TYR A 8 5.54 -2.56 17.90
C TYR A 8 5.57 -3.31 16.57
N SER A 9 4.46 -3.97 16.23
CA SER A 9 4.27 -4.64 14.95
C SER A 9 2.85 -4.38 14.47
N PHE A 10 2.71 -3.95 13.22
CA PHE A 10 1.41 -3.63 12.63
C PHE A 10 1.16 -4.50 11.40
N ASP A 11 0.08 -5.29 11.37
CA ASP A 11 -0.39 -5.90 10.12
C ASP A 11 -1.14 -4.85 9.31
N VAL A 12 -0.43 -4.26 8.35
CA VAL A 12 -0.94 -3.18 7.50
C VAL A 12 -1.83 -3.67 6.35
N LYS A 13 -2.25 -4.95 6.37
CA LYS A 13 -3.39 -5.42 5.55
C LYS A 13 -4.66 -4.65 5.86
N MET A 14 -4.81 -4.22 7.11
CA MET A 14 -5.81 -3.24 7.53
C MET A 14 -5.09 -1.91 7.78
N PRO A 15 -5.48 -0.81 7.11
CA PRO A 15 -4.76 0.44 7.26
C PRO A 15 -4.76 0.93 8.70
N ILE A 16 -3.60 1.37 9.16
CA ILE A 16 -3.47 2.07 10.45
C ILE A 16 -3.41 3.58 10.24
N VAL A 17 -3.86 4.35 11.23
CA VAL A 17 -3.76 5.82 11.21
C VAL A 17 -2.59 6.28 12.09
N MET A 18 -1.72 7.07 11.48
CA MET A 18 -0.64 7.83 12.09
C MET A 18 -1.10 9.29 12.24
N GLY A 19 -1.31 9.73 13.49
CA GLY A 19 -1.77 11.08 13.81
C GLY A 19 -0.61 12.09 13.81
N ILE A 20 -0.78 13.21 13.11
CA ILE A 20 0.25 14.27 13.00
C ILE A 20 0.24 15.16 14.24
N LEU A 21 1.36 15.25 14.95
CA LEU A 21 1.59 16.16 16.06
C LEU A 21 2.74 17.13 15.74
N ASN A 22 2.39 18.33 15.28
CA ASN A 22 3.39 19.39 15.07
C ASN A 22 3.69 20.11 16.38
N VAL A 23 4.94 20.08 16.83
CA VAL A 23 5.42 20.78 18.04
C VAL A 23 6.17 22.03 17.62
N THR A 24 5.45 22.96 16.98
CA THR A 24 5.96 24.27 16.58
C THR A 24 5.31 25.38 17.41
N PRO A 25 5.98 26.53 17.63
CA PRO A 25 5.45 27.62 18.46
C PRO A 25 4.04 28.08 18.05
N ASP A 26 3.75 28.07 16.76
CA ASP A 26 2.46 28.52 16.22
C ASP A 26 1.32 27.53 16.51
N SER A 27 1.63 26.26 16.78
CA SER A 27 0.62 25.18 16.89
C SER A 27 -0.16 25.18 18.21
N PHE A 28 0.38 25.80 19.27
CA PHE A 28 -0.21 25.81 20.62
C PHE A 28 -0.07 27.17 21.32
N SER A 29 -0.13 28.26 20.56
CA SER A 29 0.35 29.61 20.89
C SER A 29 -0.35 30.37 22.05
N ASP A 30 -1.13 29.70 22.90
CA ASP A 30 -1.84 30.29 24.05
C ASP A 30 -1.08 30.17 25.40
N GLY A 31 0.18 29.71 25.44
CA GLY A 31 0.97 29.58 26.68
C GLY A 31 2.49 29.47 26.49
N GLY A 32 3.28 29.55 27.57
CA GLY A 32 4.75 29.39 27.53
C GLY A 32 5.20 27.95 27.17
N GLU A 33 6.51 27.72 26.99
CA GLU A 33 7.08 26.45 26.48
C GLU A 33 6.55 25.19 27.20
N HIS A 34 6.46 25.19 28.53
CA HIS A 34 5.90 24.06 29.28
C HIS A 34 4.40 23.81 28.98
N ASN A 35 3.61 24.86 28.82
CA ASN A 35 2.20 24.73 28.42
C ASN A 35 2.07 24.16 27.00
N THR A 36 3.03 24.45 26.11
CA THR A 36 3.02 23.90 24.74
C THR A 36 3.33 22.40 24.72
N HIS A 37 4.22 21.89 25.59
CA HIS A 37 4.48 20.44 25.70
C HIS A 37 3.27 19.70 26.29
N ASP A 38 2.69 20.21 27.37
CA ASP A 38 1.51 19.59 27.99
C ASP A 38 0.32 19.57 27.02
N ALA A 39 0.12 20.64 26.26
CA ALA A 39 -0.91 20.71 25.21
C ALA A 39 -0.65 19.70 24.09
N ALA A 40 0.60 19.57 23.63
CA ALA A 40 0.98 18.58 22.61
C ALA A 40 0.72 17.15 23.09
N ILE A 41 1.10 16.84 24.34
CA ILE A 41 0.87 15.51 24.96
C ILE A 41 -0.64 15.24 25.11
N ALA A 42 -1.42 16.22 25.55
CA ALA A 42 -2.87 16.08 25.66
C ALA A 42 -3.52 15.84 24.29
N HIS A 43 -3.08 16.56 23.26
CA HIS A 43 -3.56 16.37 21.90
C HIS A 43 -3.20 14.99 21.33
N ALA A 44 -1.97 14.52 21.55
CA ALA A 44 -1.54 13.19 21.18
C ALA A 44 -2.39 12.09 21.83
N LYS A 45 -2.67 12.20 23.14
CA LYS A 45 -3.55 11.27 23.86
C LYS A 45 -4.97 11.28 23.27
N SER A 46 -5.49 12.45 22.93
CA SER A 46 -6.80 12.54 22.26
C SER A 46 -6.81 11.83 20.90
N MET A 47 -5.74 11.94 20.10
CA MET A 47 -5.63 11.20 18.83
C MET A 47 -5.59 9.69 19.04
N ILE A 48 -4.91 9.21 20.09
CA ILE A 48 -4.92 7.78 20.47
C ILE A 48 -6.33 7.34 20.89
N GLU A 49 -7.03 8.13 21.69
CA GLU A 49 -8.42 7.86 22.09
C GLU A 49 -9.38 7.82 20.88
N GLN A 50 -9.14 8.65 19.87
CA GLN A 50 -9.88 8.61 18.60
C GLN A 50 -9.59 7.34 17.79
N GLY A 51 -8.43 6.70 17.99
CA GLY A 51 -8.07 5.41 17.39
C GLY A 51 -6.77 5.39 16.59
N ALA A 52 -5.98 6.47 16.60
CA ALA A 52 -4.64 6.45 16.01
C ALA A 52 -3.79 5.35 16.65
N LYS A 53 -2.94 4.71 15.84
CA LYS A 53 -2.00 3.67 16.29
C LYS A 53 -0.59 4.20 16.50
N VAL A 54 -0.26 5.29 15.83
CA VAL A 54 1.04 5.96 15.89
C VAL A 54 0.81 7.46 16.01
N ILE A 55 1.64 8.15 16.80
CA ILE A 55 1.72 9.62 16.80
C ILE A 55 3.04 10.03 16.17
N ASP A 56 2.96 10.88 15.15
CA ASP A 56 4.12 11.40 14.42
C ASP A 56 4.45 12.82 14.87
N VAL A 57 5.56 12.95 15.58
CA VAL A 57 5.99 14.18 16.24
C VAL A 57 6.96 14.91 15.31
N GLY A 58 6.63 16.13 14.90
CA GLY A 58 7.48 16.98 14.06
C GLY A 58 7.84 18.29 14.73
N GLY A 59 9.14 18.60 14.82
CA GLY A 59 9.65 19.87 15.37
C GLY A 59 9.92 20.95 14.32
N GLU A 60 9.99 20.57 13.04
CA GLU A 60 10.22 21.43 11.88
C GLU A 60 8.97 21.46 10.99
N SER A 61 8.58 22.66 10.52
CA SER A 61 7.52 22.78 9.53
C SER A 61 8.09 22.45 8.14
N THR A 62 7.58 21.41 7.50
CA THR A 62 7.94 21.04 6.12
C THR A 62 7.15 21.80 5.06
N ARG A 63 6.39 22.83 5.45
CA ARG A 63 5.61 23.67 4.50
C ARG A 63 6.56 24.53 3.65
N PRO A 64 6.28 24.73 2.35
CA PRO A 64 7.07 25.62 1.51
C PRO A 64 7.19 27.03 2.12
N GLY A 65 8.42 27.54 2.19
CA GLY A 65 8.71 28.89 2.72
C GLY A 65 8.96 28.97 4.24
N SER A 66 8.96 27.87 4.98
CA SER A 66 9.30 27.86 6.41
C SER A 66 10.78 28.18 6.68
N ALA A 67 11.03 28.84 7.81
CA ALA A 67 12.39 29.01 8.34
C ALA A 67 12.93 27.64 8.79
N GLU A 68 14.21 27.44 8.57
CA GLU A 68 14.92 26.20 8.90
C GLU A 68 15.21 26.25 10.38
N VAL A 69 14.83 25.19 11.06
CA VAL A 69 14.98 25.07 12.50
C VAL A 69 16.37 24.52 12.78
N SER A 70 17.08 25.11 13.74
CA SER A 70 18.38 24.56 14.15
C SER A 70 18.19 23.21 14.85
N VAL A 71 19.15 22.30 14.72
CA VAL A 71 19.13 20.99 15.41
C VAL A 71 18.84 21.16 16.91
N THR A 72 19.47 22.13 17.57
CA THR A 72 19.26 22.42 19.00
C THR A 72 17.81 22.77 19.32
N GLU A 73 17.17 23.55 18.47
CA GLU A 73 15.78 23.98 18.65
C GLU A 73 14.80 22.85 18.34
N GLU A 74 15.08 22.03 17.33
CA GLU A 74 14.25 20.86 17.03
C GLU A 74 14.34 19.82 18.17
N LEU A 75 15.53 19.62 18.74
CA LEU A 75 15.75 18.78 19.93
C LEU A 75 14.94 19.29 21.13
N SER A 76 14.95 20.59 21.41
CA SER A 76 14.24 21.14 22.57
C SER A 76 12.72 21.01 22.45
N ARG A 77 12.18 21.01 21.22
CA ARG A 77 10.75 20.83 20.92
C ARG A 77 10.31 19.36 20.99
N THR A 78 11.14 18.44 20.50
CA THR A 78 10.68 17.06 20.21
C THR A 78 11.02 16.06 21.30
N VAL A 79 12.22 16.12 21.87
CA VAL A 79 12.76 15.02 22.70
C VAL A 79 11.92 14.75 23.95
N GLU A 80 11.46 15.79 24.65
CA GLU A 80 10.65 15.61 25.87
C GLU A 80 9.25 15.11 25.55
N VAL A 81 8.63 15.63 24.48
CA VAL A 81 7.31 15.16 24.01
C VAL A 81 7.38 13.67 23.63
N VAL A 82 8.40 13.27 22.85
CA VAL A 82 8.64 11.86 22.49
C VAL A 82 8.80 10.99 23.74
N ARG A 83 9.64 11.43 24.69
CA ARG A 83 9.92 10.69 25.93
C ARG A 83 8.66 10.41 26.74
N GLU A 84 7.84 11.43 26.95
CA GLU A 84 6.63 11.32 27.76
C GLU A 84 5.55 10.47 27.07
N LEU A 85 5.40 10.59 25.74
CA LEU A 85 4.50 9.74 24.97
C LEU A 85 4.95 8.28 24.96
N ALA A 86 6.24 8.01 24.78
CA ALA A 86 6.78 6.65 24.79
C ALA A 86 6.63 5.99 26.18
N ARG A 87 6.87 6.73 27.26
CA ARG A 87 6.62 6.28 28.65
C ARG A 87 5.14 5.95 28.90
N ALA A 88 4.24 6.62 28.21
CA ALA A 88 2.81 6.33 28.25
C ALA A 88 2.40 5.09 27.40
N GLY A 89 3.36 4.40 26.77
CA GLY A 89 3.10 3.21 25.95
C GLY A 89 2.54 3.53 24.56
N ILE A 90 2.74 4.75 24.07
CA ILE A 90 2.32 5.17 22.73
C ILE A 90 3.45 4.85 21.74
N CYS A 91 3.09 4.32 20.56
CA CYS A 91 4.02 4.20 19.44
C CYS A 91 4.28 5.59 18.85
N VAL A 92 5.52 6.07 18.96
CA VAL A 92 5.90 7.42 18.53
C VAL A 92 6.80 7.33 17.30
N SER A 93 6.45 8.09 16.27
CA SER A 93 7.29 8.41 15.13
C SER A 93 7.91 9.80 15.31
N ILE A 94 9.18 9.95 14.94
CA ILE A 94 9.85 11.25 14.86
C ILE A 94 9.97 11.66 13.38
N ASP A 95 9.31 12.76 13.00
CA ASP A 95 9.41 13.39 11.68
C ASP A 95 10.59 14.36 11.68
N THR A 96 11.73 13.91 11.15
CA THR A 96 12.95 14.70 11.08
C THR A 96 13.87 14.25 9.95
N ARG A 97 14.60 15.22 9.39
CA ARG A 97 15.71 14.99 8.45
C ARG A 97 17.09 15.04 9.12
N HIS A 98 17.16 15.38 10.41
CA HIS A 98 18.42 15.55 11.12
C HIS A 98 18.77 14.29 11.92
N ALA A 99 19.88 13.63 11.56
CA ALA A 99 20.32 12.40 12.21
C ALA A 99 20.53 12.56 13.73
N GLU A 100 20.97 13.74 14.19
CA GLU A 100 21.12 14.05 15.61
C GLU A 100 19.78 14.04 16.37
N VAL A 101 18.73 14.58 15.76
CA VAL A 101 17.37 14.59 16.33
C VAL A 101 16.78 13.18 16.34
N ALA A 102 16.92 12.46 15.22
CA ALA A 102 16.46 11.07 15.12
C ALA A 102 17.12 10.20 16.21
N ARG A 103 18.44 10.29 16.38
CA ARG A 103 19.19 9.56 17.41
C ARG A 103 18.65 9.86 18.81
N ALA A 104 18.55 11.14 19.18
CA ALA A 104 18.08 11.55 20.49
C ALA A 104 16.62 11.12 20.76
N CYS A 105 15.75 11.17 19.76
CA CYS A 105 14.36 10.75 19.89
C CYS A 105 14.22 9.23 19.99
N VAL A 106 15.01 8.46 19.24
CA VAL A 106 15.07 6.99 19.39
C VAL A 106 15.56 6.61 20.79
N GLU A 107 16.60 7.26 21.30
CA GLU A 107 17.06 7.07 22.69
C GLU A 107 15.99 7.47 23.73
N ALA A 108 15.14 8.44 23.39
CA ALA A 108 14.00 8.85 24.22
C ALA A 108 12.79 7.89 24.11
N GLY A 109 12.76 6.97 23.14
CA GLY A 109 11.73 5.95 22.97
C GLY A 109 10.91 6.03 21.68
N ALA A 110 11.29 6.86 20.70
CA ALA A 110 10.68 6.81 19.38
C ALA A 110 10.88 5.42 18.74
N ALA A 111 9.79 4.87 18.20
CA ALA A 111 9.75 3.55 17.58
C ALA A 111 9.85 3.62 16.05
N ILE A 112 9.68 4.80 15.45
CA ILE A 112 9.72 5.04 14.01
C ILE A 112 10.55 6.30 13.73
N ILE A 113 11.37 6.26 12.68
CA ILE A 113 12.02 7.42 12.07
C ILE A 113 11.29 7.72 10.76
N ASN A 114 10.66 8.89 10.68
CA ASN A 114 10.02 9.39 9.47
C ASN A 114 10.92 10.45 8.83
N ASP A 115 11.65 10.07 7.79
CA ASP A 115 12.61 10.94 7.12
C ASP A 115 12.10 11.34 5.72
N VAL A 116 11.59 12.57 5.65
CA VAL A 116 11.13 13.19 4.40
C VAL A 116 12.25 13.36 3.35
N SER A 117 13.51 13.26 3.74
CA SER A 117 14.63 13.28 2.81
C SER A 117 14.93 11.91 2.19
N GLY A 118 14.29 10.84 2.66
CA GLY A 118 14.44 9.49 2.13
C GLY A 118 15.75 8.80 2.51
N PHE A 119 16.32 9.09 3.69
CA PHE A 119 17.59 8.52 4.16
C PHE A 119 18.77 8.80 3.20
N ARG A 120 18.76 9.96 2.54
CA ARG A 120 19.86 10.43 1.69
C ARG A 120 21.12 10.75 2.50
N ASP A 121 20.95 11.16 3.76
CA ASP A 121 22.06 11.43 4.69
C ASP A 121 22.65 10.11 5.22
N PRO A 122 23.94 9.81 4.95
CA PRO A 122 24.61 8.63 5.51
C PRO A 122 24.56 8.57 7.05
N ALA A 123 24.52 9.71 7.74
CA ALA A 123 24.39 9.72 9.19
C ALA A 123 23.01 9.22 9.65
N MET A 124 21.94 9.50 8.88
CA MET A 124 20.60 8.97 9.16
C MET A 124 20.54 7.46 8.94
N VAL A 125 21.23 6.95 7.90
CA VAL A 125 21.36 5.50 7.68
C VAL A 125 22.08 4.82 8.86
N GLU A 126 23.12 5.45 9.41
CA GLU A 126 23.81 4.92 10.59
C GLU A 126 22.91 4.88 11.83
N VAL A 127 22.07 5.91 12.04
CA VAL A 127 21.06 5.90 13.12
C VAL A 127 20.11 4.72 12.92
N ALA A 128 19.55 4.56 11.71
CA ALA A 128 18.64 3.46 11.39
C ALA A 128 19.25 2.07 11.62
N ARG A 129 20.53 1.89 11.29
CA ARG A 129 21.28 0.64 11.55
C ARG A 129 21.53 0.38 13.04
N SER A 130 21.67 1.43 13.84
CA SER A 130 22.00 1.33 15.26
C SER A 130 20.79 1.09 16.18
N CYS A 131 19.58 0.96 15.62
CA CYS A 131 18.34 0.73 16.35
C CYS A 131 17.40 -0.21 15.59
N ASP A 132 16.27 -0.57 16.22
CA ASP A 132 15.21 -1.40 15.64
C ASP A 132 13.99 -0.59 15.18
N ALA A 133 14.11 0.74 15.09
CA ALA A 133 13.02 1.60 14.69
C ALA A 133 12.52 1.28 13.27
N GLY A 134 11.20 1.39 13.05
CA GLY A 134 10.62 1.39 11.71
C GLY A 134 11.04 2.65 10.95
N LEU A 135 11.11 2.59 9.62
CA LEU A 135 11.59 3.67 8.78
C LEU A 135 10.50 4.06 7.79
N VAL A 136 10.18 5.34 7.69
CA VAL A 136 9.38 5.88 6.59
C VAL A 136 10.32 6.54 5.59
N VAL A 137 10.45 5.92 4.42
CA VAL A 137 11.31 6.35 3.32
C VAL A 137 10.46 7.12 2.33
N MET A 138 10.61 8.44 2.31
CA MET A 138 9.81 9.27 1.41
C MET A 138 10.55 9.63 0.12
N HIS A 139 9.81 9.68 -0.99
CA HIS A 139 10.29 10.35 -2.20
C HIS A 139 10.08 11.87 -2.10
N MET A 140 11.16 12.62 -2.29
CA MET A 140 11.13 14.08 -2.51
C MET A 140 12.13 14.45 -3.61
N LYS A 141 11.68 15.26 -4.58
CA LYS A 141 12.55 15.85 -5.61
C LYS A 141 12.94 17.26 -5.19
N GLY A 142 14.24 17.56 -5.16
CA GLY A 142 14.76 18.82 -4.62
C GLY A 142 14.78 18.84 -3.09
N GLU A 143 14.76 20.04 -2.51
CA GLU A 143 14.73 20.25 -1.05
C GLU A 143 13.39 20.89 -0.63
N PRO A 144 12.90 20.72 0.62
CA PRO A 144 11.55 21.13 1.01
C PRO A 144 11.18 22.59 0.67
N ARG A 145 12.17 23.48 0.67
CA ARG A 145 12.02 24.89 0.32
C ARG A 145 11.86 25.18 -1.17
N THR A 146 12.56 24.42 -2.03
CA THR A 146 12.68 24.69 -3.48
C THR A 146 12.02 23.62 -4.33
N MET A 147 11.57 22.52 -3.73
CA MET A 147 11.02 21.37 -4.44
C MET A 147 9.82 21.72 -5.34
N GLN A 148 9.07 22.77 -4.98
CA GLN A 148 7.90 23.23 -5.73
C GLN A 148 8.25 24.15 -6.91
N ASP A 149 9.52 24.53 -7.07
CA ASP A 149 9.99 25.39 -8.15
C ASP A 149 10.19 24.55 -9.43
N ASP A 150 9.15 24.49 -10.26
CA ASP A 150 9.12 23.84 -11.57
C ASP A 150 9.58 22.35 -11.59
N PRO A 151 8.90 21.46 -10.84
CA PRO A 151 9.26 20.05 -10.82
C PRO A 151 8.91 19.37 -12.15
N VAL A 152 9.95 18.99 -12.90
CA VAL A 152 9.83 18.25 -14.16
C VAL A 152 9.92 16.74 -13.89
N TYR A 153 8.96 15.98 -14.40
CA TYR A 153 9.00 14.52 -14.50
C TYR A 153 8.61 14.15 -15.93
N ASP A 154 9.24 13.11 -16.48
CA ASP A 154 8.80 12.49 -17.73
C ASP A 154 7.59 11.59 -17.43
N ASP A 155 7.69 10.79 -16.37
CA ASP A 155 6.60 10.00 -15.80
C ASP A 155 6.77 9.97 -14.27
N VAL A 156 5.87 10.69 -13.57
CA VAL A 156 5.96 10.83 -12.11
C VAL A 156 5.77 9.50 -11.39
N VAL A 157 4.99 8.57 -11.93
CA VAL A 157 4.71 7.29 -11.29
C VAL A 157 5.94 6.41 -11.37
N VAL A 158 6.51 6.25 -12.57
CA VAL A 158 7.70 5.43 -12.82
C VAL A 158 8.90 5.98 -12.06
N GLU A 159 9.18 7.29 -12.15
CA GLU A 159 10.33 7.89 -11.46
C GLU A 159 10.24 7.74 -9.94
N VAL A 160 9.06 7.94 -9.34
CA VAL A 160 8.85 7.80 -7.88
C VAL A 160 8.99 6.34 -7.44
N ARG A 161 8.38 5.41 -8.18
CA ARG A 161 8.48 3.97 -7.91
C ARG A 161 9.93 3.51 -7.96
N ASP A 162 10.65 3.85 -9.02
CA ASP A 162 12.03 3.41 -9.23
C ASP A 162 12.99 4.02 -8.19
N TYR A 163 12.77 5.28 -7.80
CA TYR A 163 13.49 5.91 -6.69
C TYR A 163 13.27 5.17 -5.37
N LEU A 164 12.02 4.89 -5.01
CA LEU A 164 11.69 4.22 -3.75
C LEU A 164 12.23 2.79 -3.72
N ALA A 165 12.09 2.05 -4.82
CA ALA A 165 12.64 0.70 -4.96
C ALA A 165 14.15 0.69 -4.76
N LYS A 166 14.87 1.61 -5.43
CA LYS A 166 16.32 1.76 -5.28
C LYS A 166 16.70 2.10 -3.84
N ARG A 167 16.01 3.06 -3.22
CA ARG A 167 16.34 3.51 -1.87
C ARG A 167 16.08 2.43 -0.82
N ALA A 168 15.00 1.67 -0.96
CA ALA A 168 14.72 0.52 -0.11
C ALA A 168 15.83 -0.54 -0.24
N ALA A 169 16.21 -0.91 -1.47
CA ALA A 169 17.28 -1.87 -1.71
C ALA A 169 18.64 -1.41 -1.13
N GLU A 170 18.95 -0.11 -1.19
CA GLU A 170 20.16 0.46 -0.59
C GLU A 170 20.12 0.40 0.95
N LEU A 171 18.94 0.52 1.58
CA LEU A 171 18.78 0.35 3.04
C LEU A 171 18.90 -1.13 3.46
N GLU A 172 18.29 -2.04 2.68
CA GLU A 172 18.43 -3.48 2.90
C GLU A 172 19.89 -3.94 2.75
N ALA A 173 20.60 -3.44 1.73
CA ALA A 173 22.04 -3.69 1.55
C ALA A 173 22.89 -3.14 2.71
N ALA A 174 22.39 -2.12 3.43
CA ALA A 174 23.00 -1.60 4.64
C ALA A 174 22.67 -2.44 5.89
N GLY A 175 21.89 -3.53 5.76
CA GLY A 175 21.53 -4.46 6.82
C GLY A 175 20.23 -4.11 7.56
N ILE A 176 19.42 -3.20 7.03
CA ILE A 176 18.09 -2.90 7.59
C ILE A 176 17.12 -3.98 7.12
N ALA A 177 16.30 -4.50 8.04
CA ALA A 177 15.33 -5.54 7.71
C ALA A 177 14.18 -5.01 6.82
N HIS A 178 13.74 -5.83 5.86
CA HIS A 178 12.67 -5.52 4.91
C HIS A 178 11.39 -5.02 5.60
N ASP A 179 10.96 -5.72 6.65
CA ASP A 179 9.74 -5.45 7.39
C ASP A 179 9.81 -4.17 8.26
N ARG A 180 10.98 -3.53 8.38
CA ARG A 180 11.12 -2.22 9.03
C ARG A 180 10.86 -1.05 8.08
N ILE A 181 10.86 -1.26 6.77
CA ILE A 181 10.79 -0.19 5.78
C ILE A 181 9.34 0.05 5.35
N CYS A 182 8.89 1.30 5.41
CA CYS A 182 7.63 1.79 4.87
C CYS A 182 7.91 2.86 3.81
N LEU A 183 7.26 2.77 2.65
CA LEU A 183 7.49 3.68 1.53
C LEU A 183 6.43 4.78 1.46
N ASP A 184 6.83 6.04 1.34
CA ASP A 184 5.93 7.18 1.11
C ASP A 184 6.23 7.81 -0.27
N PRO A 185 5.28 7.84 -1.21
CA PRO A 185 5.48 8.47 -2.52
C PRO A 185 5.58 10.01 -2.46
N GLY A 186 5.38 10.60 -1.29
CA GLY A 186 5.55 12.03 -1.01
C GLY A 186 4.58 12.89 -1.83
N PRO A 187 3.26 12.71 -1.72
CA PRO A 187 2.30 13.54 -2.45
C PRO A 187 2.50 15.02 -2.10
N GLY A 188 2.58 15.91 -3.07
CA GLY A 188 2.88 17.33 -2.82
C GLY A 188 4.32 17.64 -2.34
N PHE A 189 5.26 16.68 -2.40
CA PHE A 189 6.69 16.93 -2.22
C PHE A 189 7.42 16.89 -3.56
N GLY A 190 7.68 18.08 -4.08
CA GLY A 190 8.31 18.29 -5.39
C GLY A 190 7.48 17.80 -6.55
N LYS A 191 6.15 18.04 -6.50
CA LYS A 191 5.17 17.59 -7.49
C LYS A 191 4.08 18.64 -7.62
N THR A 192 3.66 18.92 -8.86
CA THR A 192 2.45 19.70 -9.13
C THR A 192 1.20 18.95 -8.64
N ALA A 193 0.07 19.64 -8.57
CA ALA A 193 -1.19 19.00 -8.23
C ALA A 193 -1.60 17.91 -9.23
N SER A 194 -1.39 18.13 -10.53
CA SER A 194 -1.72 17.13 -11.56
C SER A 194 -0.85 15.88 -11.43
N GLN A 195 0.47 16.07 -11.25
CA GLN A 195 1.41 14.97 -10.98
C GLN A 195 1.07 14.23 -9.68
N THR A 196 0.64 14.93 -8.63
CA THR A 196 0.20 14.29 -7.38
C THR A 196 -1.06 13.46 -7.60
N MET A 197 -2.06 13.96 -8.34
CA MET A 197 -3.27 13.18 -8.66
C MET A 197 -2.95 11.94 -9.50
N GLU A 198 -2.06 12.07 -10.48
CA GLU A 198 -1.60 10.96 -11.30
C GLU A 198 -0.91 9.88 -10.45
N LEU A 199 -0.01 10.28 -9.56
CA LEU A 199 0.66 9.38 -8.61
C LEU A 199 -0.33 8.68 -7.68
N MET A 200 -1.29 9.42 -7.11
CA MET A 200 -2.28 8.83 -6.19
C MET A 200 -3.25 7.88 -6.89
N ARG A 201 -3.62 8.14 -8.15
CA ARG A 201 -4.46 7.21 -8.94
C ARG A 201 -3.74 5.92 -9.32
N ASN A 202 -2.40 5.95 -9.35
CA ASN A 202 -1.57 4.79 -9.66
C ASN A 202 -0.81 4.28 -8.42
N PHE A 203 -1.37 4.47 -7.22
CA PHE A 203 -0.70 4.10 -5.96
C PHE A 203 -0.36 2.60 -5.87
N HIS A 204 -1.11 1.74 -6.58
CA HIS A 204 -0.85 0.30 -6.66
C HIS A 204 0.56 -0.03 -7.19
N GLU A 205 1.15 0.81 -8.04
CA GLU A 205 2.55 0.66 -8.50
C GLU A 205 3.56 0.76 -7.35
N ILE A 206 3.24 1.54 -6.30
CA ILE A 206 4.07 1.65 -5.09
C ILE A 206 3.84 0.42 -4.19
N ALA A 207 2.58 -0.01 -4.04
CA ALA A 207 2.24 -1.19 -3.26
C ALA A 207 2.88 -2.48 -3.85
N ARG A 208 2.99 -2.56 -5.19
CA ARG A 208 3.64 -3.65 -5.93
C ARG A 208 5.13 -3.81 -5.59
N LEU A 209 5.77 -2.83 -4.95
CA LEU A 209 7.15 -2.97 -4.47
C LEU A 209 7.29 -3.96 -3.30
N GLY A 210 6.19 -4.38 -2.68
CA GLY A 210 6.19 -5.42 -1.65
C GLY A 210 6.51 -4.93 -0.23
N TYR A 211 6.57 -3.62 -0.02
CA TYR A 211 6.79 -2.98 1.29
C TYR A 211 5.48 -2.40 1.84
N PRO A 212 5.35 -2.24 3.17
CA PRO A 212 4.39 -1.32 3.76
C PRO A 212 4.47 0.04 3.04
N SER A 213 3.32 0.65 2.76
CA SER A 213 3.26 1.93 2.08
C SER A 213 2.36 2.92 2.80
N MET A 214 2.79 4.18 2.81
CA MET A 214 2.12 5.29 3.48
C MET A 214 1.44 6.20 2.47
N VAL A 215 0.25 6.68 2.83
CA VAL A 215 -0.42 7.81 2.17
C VAL A 215 -0.50 9.00 3.13
N ALA A 216 0.15 10.11 2.73
CA ALA A 216 0.22 11.33 3.54
C ALA A 216 -0.43 12.52 2.82
N VAL A 217 -1.76 12.51 2.61
CA VAL A 217 -2.46 13.51 1.76
C VAL A 217 -3.12 14.65 2.54
N SER A 218 -3.13 14.54 3.87
CA SER A 218 -3.92 15.38 4.77
C SER A 218 -3.67 16.88 4.59
N ARG A 219 -4.75 17.61 4.25
CA ARG A 219 -4.81 19.07 4.08
C ARG A 219 -3.85 19.66 3.04
N LYS A 220 -3.23 18.84 2.20
CA LYS A 220 -2.24 19.30 1.22
C LYS A 220 -2.86 20.21 0.16
N SER A 221 -2.04 21.08 -0.44
CA SER A 221 -2.47 22.08 -1.42
C SER A 221 -3.15 21.47 -2.64
N TYR A 222 -2.73 20.27 -3.07
CA TYR A 222 -3.34 19.59 -4.22
C TYR A 222 -4.79 19.17 -3.93
N ILE A 223 -5.15 18.83 -2.69
CA ILE A 223 -6.54 18.58 -2.28
C ILE A 223 -7.35 19.86 -2.46
N GLY A 224 -6.81 21.00 -2.02
CA GLY A 224 -7.45 22.29 -2.22
C GLY A 224 -7.70 22.60 -3.70
N LYS A 225 -6.72 22.31 -4.57
CA LYS A 225 -6.85 22.48 -6.02
C LYS A 225 -7.81 21.48 -6.67
N ALA A 226 -7.82 20.22 -6.23
CA ALA A 226 -8.68 19.16 -6.77
C ALA A 226 -10.16 19.40 -6.47
N TYR A 227 -10.46 19.82 -5.24
CA TYR A 227 -11.83 19.93 -4.73
C TYR A 227 -12.34 21.37 -4.61
N GLY A 228 -11.50 22.38 -4.96
CA GLY A 228 -11.87 23.79 -4.86
C GLY A 228 -12.00 24.29 -3.42
N ILE A 229 -11.15 23.80 -2.51
CA ILE A 229 -11.20 24.11 -1.07
C ILE A 229 -9.98 24.96 -0.67
N GLU A 230 -10.19 26.26 -0.46
CA GLU A 230 -9.11 27.21 -0.19
C GLU A 230 -8.49 27.03 1.21
N ASP A 231 -9.30 26.95 2.26
CA ASP A 231 -8.81 26.78 3.63
C ASP A 231 -8.33 25.33 3.87
N PRO A 232 -7.07 25.11 4.29
CA PRO A 232 -6.58 23.78 4.68
C PRO A 232 -7.42 23.07 5.75
N HIS A 233 -8.04 23.81 6.68
CA HIS A 233 -8.84 23.23 7.76
C HIS A 233 -10.16 22.63 7.26
N ASP A 234 -10.70 23.13 6.15
CA ASP A 234 -11.92 22.62 5.51
C ASP A 234 -11.66 21.38 4.63
N ARG A 235 -10.39 20.96 4.48
CA ARG A 235 -9.99 19.84 3.61
C ARG A 235 -10.08 18.47 4.26
N ASP A 236 -10.50 18.36 5.52
CA ASP A 236 -10.43 17.11 6.28
C ASP A 236 -11.22 15.97 5.62
N ARG A 237 -12.47 16.22 5.25
CA ARG A 237 -13.33 15.22 4.60
C ARG A 237 -12.78 14.77 3.23
N ALA A 238 -12.30 15.73 2.42
CA ALA A 238 -11.70 15.42 1.13
C ALA A 238 -10.38 14.64 1.29
N SER A 239 -9.59 14.98 2.31
CA SER A 239 -8.35 14.26 2.63
C SER A 239 -8.61 12.82 3.08
N ALA A 240 -9.66 12.59 3.89
CA ALA A 240 -10.05 11.27 4.34
C ALA A 240 -10.54 10.39 3.18
N ALA A 241 -11.34 10.95 2.27
CA ALA A 241 -11.78 10.25 1.06
C ALA A 241 -10.60 9.89 0.13
N GLU A 242 -9.64 10.79 -0.04
CA GLU A 242 -8.42 10.53 -0.80
C GLU A 242 -7.55 9.44 -0.15
N ALA A 243 -7.43 9.46 1.17
CA ALA A 243 -6.72 8.40 1.90
C ALA A 243 -7.39 7.04 1.74
N LEU A 244 -8.74 6.98 1.76
CA LEU A 244 -9.49 5.76 1.48
C LEU A 244 -9.19 5.23 0.08
N MET A 245 -9.23 6.09 -0.96
CA MET A 245 -8.90 5.67 -2.34
C MET A 245 -7.48 5.10 -2.45
N ALA A 246 -6.50 5.71 -1.77
CA ALA A 246 -5.14 5.17 -1.73
C ALA A 246 -5.05 3.82 -1.00
N CYS A 247 -5.84 3.63 0.06
CA CYS A 247 -5.92 2.34 0.77
C CYS A 247 -6.57 1.25 -0.08
N GLU A 248 -7.57 1.60 -0.89
CA GLU A 248 -8.15 0.68 -1.88
C GLU A 248 -7.09 0.21 -2.89
N LEU A 249 -6.17 1.09 -3.26
CA LEU A 249 -5.02 0.80 -4.12
C LEU A 249 -3.80 0.21 -3.39
N GLY A 250 -3.89 -0.08 -2.08
CA GLY A 250 -2.87 -0.84 -1.34
C GLY A 250 -2.09 -0.07 -0.27
N ALA A 251 -2.39 1.20 0.00
CA ALA A 251 -1.79 1.91 1.14
C ALA A 251 -2.16 1.24 2.48
N GLY A 252 -1.16 1.01 3.32
CA GLY A 252 -1.30 0.34 4.62
C GLY A 252 -1.17 1.27 5.82
N VAL A 253 -0.68 2.50 5.62
CA VAL A 253 -0.51 3.51 6.66
C VAL A 253 -1.06 4.85 6.18
N VAL A 254 -1.92 5.49 6.96
CA VAL A 254 -2.46 6.82 6.64
C VAL A 254 -1.92 7.85 7.62
N ARG A 255 -1.23 8.87 7.11
CA ARG A 255 -0.73 9.99 7.92
C ARG A 255 -1.69 11.19 7.84
N ALA A 256 -2.32 11.54 8.97
CA ALA A 256 -3.42 12.50 8.97
C ALA A 256 -3.49 13.45 10.19
N HIS A 257 -4.01 14.66 9.96
CA HIS A 257 -4.32 15.62 11.03
C HIS A 257 -5.63 15.26 11.76
N ASN A 258 -6.68 14.90 11.02
CA ASN A 258 -7.99 14.56 11.57
C ASN A 258 -8.17 13.04 11.61
N VAL A 259 -7.80 12.45 12.75
CA VAL A 259 -7.83 11.00 12.96
C VAL A 259 -9.26 10.46 12.90
N GLU A 260 -10.20 11.11 13.58
CA GLU A 260 -11.60 10.67 13.62
C GLU A 260 -12.24 10.61 12.23
N GLU A 261 -12.08 11.66 11.42
CA GLU A 261 -12.65 11.70 10.06
C GLU A 261 -11.99 10.66 9.14
N THR A 262 -10.67 10.47 9.28
CA THR A 262 -9.95 9.43 8.54
C THR A 262 -10.46 8.03 8.89
N LEU A 263 -10.62 7.73 10.18
CA LEU A 263 -11.15 6.45 10.63
C LEU A 263 -12.60 6.23 10.21
N LYS A 264 -13.43 7.29 10.13
CA LYS A 264 -14.78 7.20 9.57
C LYS A 264 -14.75 6.75 8.11
N ALA A 265 -13.91 7.36 7.27
CA ALA A 265 -13.78 6.99 5.87
C ALA A 265 -13.25 5.57 5.69
N LEU A 266 -12.24 5.17 6.49
CA LEU A 266 -11.63 3.84 6.39
C LEU A 266 -12.57 2.68 6.76
N LYS A 267 -13.71 2.95 7.40
CA LYS A 267 -14.75 1.92 7.64
C LYS A 267 -15.38 1.41 6.34
N ASP A 268 -15.36 2.24 5.28
CA ASP A 268 -15.89 1.90 3.97
C ASP A 268 -14.85 1.20 3.07
N LEU A 269 -13.67 0.86 3.60
CA LEU A 269 -12.65 0.12 2.86
C LEU A 269 -13.16 -1.27 2.47
N ARG A 270 -13.28 -1.49 1.17
CA ARG A 270 -13.65 -2.78 0.59
C ARG A 270 -12.53 -3.81 0.83
N PRO A 271 -12.82 -5.07 1.18
CA PRO A 271 -11.81 -6.12 1.21
C PRO A 271 -11.26 -6.39 -0.20
N TYR A 272 -10.00 -6.81 -0.28
CA TYR A 272 -9.45 -7.29 -1.55
C TYR A 272 -9.83 -8.74 -1.84
N CYS A 273 -9.81 -9.10 -3.12
CA CYS A 273 -10.04 -10.42 -3.66
C CYS A 273 -9.07 -10.66 -4.82
N TYR A 274 -8.41 -11.82 -4.83
CA TYR A 274 -7.59 -12.29 -5.95
C TYR A 274 -8.41 -13.27 -6.78
N LEU A 275 -8.49 -13.02 -8.08
CA LEU A 275 -9.17 -13.88 -9.04
C LEU A 275 -8.15 -14.50 -10.00
N GLY A 276 -8.22 -15.80 -10.21
CA GLY A 276 -7.40 -16.52 -11.17
C GLY A 276 -8.19 -16.75 -12.45
N LEU A 277 -7.63 -16.35 -13.59
CA LEU A 277 -8.24 -16.51 -14.90
C LEU A 277 -7.43 -17.51 -15.71
N GLY A 278 -8.11 -18.44 -16.38
CA GLY A 278 -7.48 -19.42 -17.26
C GLY A 278 -8.30 -19.69 -18.53
N CYS A 279 -7.64 -19.74 -19.68
CA CYS A 279 -8.25 -20.01 -20.99
C CYS A 279 -7.37 -20.95 -21.81
N ASN A 280 -7.91 -22.05 -22.34
CA ASN A 280 -7.21 -22.89 -23.31
C ASN A 280 -7.97 -23.13 -24.61
N VAL A 281 -9.19 -22.59 -24.75
CA VAL A 281 -9.98 -22.66 -25.98
C VAL A 281 -10.27 -21.24 -26.48
N ALA A 282 -9.67 -20.86 -27.60
CA ALA A 282 -10.03 -19.62 -28.29
C ALA A 282 -11.35 -19.82 -29.06
N LEU A 283 -12.38 -19.03 -28.75
CA LEU A 283 -13.67 -19.09 -29.45
C LEU A 283 -13.59 -18.61 -30.91
N VAL A 284 -12.71 -17.64 -31.16
CA VAL A 284 -12.47 -17.05 -32.48
C VAL A 284 -10.97 -16.84 -32.62
N ALA A 285 -10.31 -17.68 -33.41
CA ALA A 285 -8.91 -17.52 -33.79
C ALA A 285 -8.68 -18.10 -35.19
N GLU A 286 -7.85 -17.43 -35.98
CA GLU A 286 -7.29 -18.02 -37.21
C GLU A 286 -6.17 -19.01 -36.84
N PRO A 287 -5.87 -20.01 -37.69
CA PRO A 287 -4.74 -20.90 -37.46
C PRO A 287 -3.43 -20.13 -37.28
N GLY A 288 -2.78 -20.28 -36.12
CA GLY A 288 -1.57 -19.56 -35.74
C GLY A 288 -1.79 -18.32 -34.85
N GLU A 289 -3.04 -17.94 -34.56
CA GLU A 289 -3.41 -16.83 -33.67
C GLU A 289 -4.10 -17.33 -32.38
N GLU A 290 -3.96 -18.61 -32.05
CA GLU A 290 -4.69 -19.22 -30.94
C GLU A 290 -4.32 -18.61 -29.59
N ARG A 291 -3.07 -18.17 -29.42
CA ARG A 291 -2.61 -17.53 -28.17
C ARG A 291 -3.27 -16.17 -27.99
N GLU A 292 -3.27 -15.35 -29.03
CA GLU A 292 -3.88 -14.02 -29.06
C GLU A 292 -5.39 -14.13 -28.84
N GLY A 293 -6.04 -15.14 -29.44
CA GLY A 293 -7.44 -15.47 -29.18
C GLY A 293 -7.71 -15.83 -27.71
N LYS A 294 -6.82 -16.58 -27.07
CA LYS A 294 -6.92 -16.89 -25.62
C LYS A 294 -6.74 -15.65 -24.75
N ILE A 295 -5.80 -14.77 -25.09
CA ILE A 295 -5.58 -13.48 -24.38
C ILE A 295 -6.81 -12.59 -24.51
N ALA A 296 -7.34 -12.40 -25.72
CA ALA A 296 -8.53 -11.58 -25.95
C ALA A 296 -9.75 -12.09 -25.15
N GLN A 297 -9.85 -13.40 -24.95
CA GLN A 297 -10.91 -14.01 -24.14
C GLN A 297 -10.76 -13.67 -22.65
N ILE A 298 -9.53 -13.66 -22.12
CA ILE A 298 -9.23 -13.21 -20.75
C ILE A 298 -9.53 -11.71 -20.61
N GLU A 299 -9.14 -10.88 -21.59
CA GLU A 299 -9.43 -9.44 -21.59
C GLU A 299 -10.93 -9.15 -21.58
N HIS A 300 -11.72 -9.95 -22.31
CA HIS A 300 -13.17 -9.84 -22.27
C HIS A 300 -13.72 -10.18 -20.87
N ALA A 301 -13.21 -11.24 -20.24
CA ALA A 301 -13.59 -11.57 -18.87
C ALA A 301 -13.26 -10.42 -17.90
N ILE A 302 -12.06 -9.84 -18.00
CA ILE A 302 -11.63 -8.67 -17.21
C ILE A 302 -12.57 -7.48 -17.45
N GLY A 303 -12.94 -7.20 -18.71
CA GLY A 303 -13.90 -6.16 -19.03
C GLY A 303 -15.27 -6.36 -18.38
N GLN A 304 -15.73 -7.61 -18.25
CA GLN A 304 -16.98 -7.93 -17.53
C GLN A 304 -16.83 -7.84 -16.01
N LEU A 305 -15.66 -8.15 -15.44
CA LEU A 305 -15.38 -7.96 -14.01
C LEU A 305 -15.55 -6.50 -13.59
N CYS A 306 -15.19 -5.55 -14.45
CA CYS A 306 -15.41 -4.10 -14.23
C CYS A 306 -16.88 -3.72 -14.06
N MET A 307 -17.82 -4.57 -14.50
CA MET A 307 -19.26 -4.31 -14.42
C MET A 307 -19.90 -4.88 -13.14
N ILE A 308 -19.15 -5.63 -12.32
CA ILE A 308 -19.64 -6.14 -11.04
C ILE A 308 -19.89 -4.93 -10.10
N PRO A 309 -21.07 -4.84 -9.46
CA PRO A 309 -21.37 -3.73 -8.56
C PRO A 309 -20.39 -3.69 -7.38
N ASP A 310 -20.19 -2.49 -6.85
CA ASP A 310 -19.36 -2.24 -5.65
C ASP A 310 -17.96 -2.86 -5.73
N SER A 311 -17.42 -2.98 -6.95
CA SER A 311 -16.15 -3.64 -7.25
C SER A 311 -15.24 -2.73 -8.05
N GLN A 312 -13.93 -2.88 -7.87
CA GLN A 312 -12.92 -2.14 -8.61
C GLN A 312 -11.68 -3.01 -8.79
N ILE A 313 -11.27 -3.19 -10.05
CA ILE A 313 -9.98 -3.77 -10.36
C ILE A 313 -8.88 -2.80 -9.93
N VAL A 314 -7.92 -3.31 -9.15
CA VAL A 314 -6.76 -2.57 -8.67
C VAL A 314 -5.57 -2.83 -9.58
N ASP A 315 -5.35 -4.10 -9.94
CA ASP A 315 -4.18 -4.51 -10.72
C ASP A 315 -4.46 -5.84 -11.45
N VAL A 316 -3.71 -6.10 -12.52
CA VAL A 316 -3.74 -7.35 -13.31
C VAL A 316 -2.31 -7.78 -13.56
N SER A 317 -2.02 -9.08 -13.36
CA SER A 317 -0.72 -9.65 -13.69
C SER A 317 -0.44 -9.59 -15.19
N SER A 318 0.79 -9.86 -15.58
CA SER A 318 1.07 -10.23 -16.97
C SER A 318 0.36 -11.54 -17.33
N TYR A 319 0.32 -11.85 -18.62
CA TYR A 319 -0.18 -13.13 -19.09
C TYR A 319 0.89 -14.22 -18.96
N TYR A 320 0.47 -15.42 -18.59
CA TYR A 320 1.33 -16.58 -18.44
C TYR A 320 0.80 -17.75 -19.25
N GLU A 321 1.67 -18.38 -20.04
CA GLU A 321 1.35 -19.64 -20.70
C GLU A 321 1.74 -20.81 -19.80
N SER A 322 0.89 -21.82 -19.69
CA SER A 322 1.17 -23.01 -18.89
C SER A 322 0.74 -24.29 -19.57
N GLU A 323 1.47 -25.37 -19.28
CA GLU A 323 1.02 -26.72 -19.60
C GLU A 323 -0.25 -27.07 -18.80
N PRO A 324 -1.13 -27.93 -19.33
CA PRO A 324 -2.30 -28.40 -18.60
C PRO A 324 -1.91 -29.11 -17.30
N ALA A 325 -2.59 -28.78 -16.20
CA ALA A 325 -2.49 -29.55 -14.97
C ALA A 325 -3.63 -30.57 -14.88
N TYR A 326 -3.34 -31.76 -14.33
CA TYR A 326 -4.30 -32.84 -14.02
C TYR A 326 -4.93 -33.57 -15.22
N TYR A 327 -5.32 -32.86 -16.28
CA TYR A 327 -5.78 -33.43 -17.55
C TYR A 327 -4.83 -32.99 -18.67
N LEU A 328 -3.98 -33.90 -19.13
CA LEU A 328 -2.81 -33.56 -19.96
C LEU A 328 -3.09 -33.50 -21.47
N ASP A 329 -4.17 -34.13 -21.94
CA ASP A 329 -4.51 -34.21 -23.36
C ASP A 329 -5.37 -33.01 -23.79
N GLN A 330 -4.78 -31.81 -23.72
CA GLN A 330 -5.41 -30.56 -24.13
C GLN A 330 -4.37 -29.48 -24.47
N GLU A 331 -4.83 -28.42 -25.13
CA GLU A 331 -4.00 -27.26 -25.48
C GLU A 331 -3.47 -26.53 -24.23
N PRO A 332 -2.31 -25.86 -24.32
CA PRO A 332 -1.79 -24.98 -23.27
C PRO A 332 -2.77 -23.88 -22.88
N PHE A 333 -2.72 -23.49 -21.62
CA PHE A 333 -3.52 -22.39 -21.07
C PHE A 333 -2.79 -21.07 -21.16
N VAL A 334 -3.52 -19.98 -21.40
CA VAL A 334 -3.12 -18.63 -20.99
C VAL A 334 -3.80 -18.33 -19.66
N ASN A 335 -3.06 -17.73 -18.73
CA ASN A 335 -3.50 -17.45 -17.37
C ASN A 335 -3.16 -16.02 -16.97
N ALA A 336 -3.95 -15.45 -16.06
CA ALA A 336 -3.69 -14.17 -15.40
C ALA A 336 -4.29 -14.17 -13.99
N VAL A 337 -3.81 -13.26 -13.14
CA VAL A 337 -4.41 -12.98 -11.83
C VAL A 337 -4.87 -11.53 -11.80
N VAL A 338 -6.10 -11.32 -11.33
CA VAL A 338 -6.69 -9.99 -11.11
C VAL A 338 -6.77 -9.72 -9.62
N LEU A 339 -6.24 -8.59 -9.18
CA LEU A 339 -6.48 -8.03 -7.86
C LEU A 339 -7.66 -7.05 -7.94
N MET A 340 -8.68 -7.29 -7.14
CA MET A 340 -9.89 -6.49 -7.07
C MET A 340 -10.19 -6.10 -5.63
N ARG A 341 -10.81 -4.94 -5.42
CA ARG A 341 -11.47 -4.55 -4.17
C ARG A 341 -12.98 -4.67 -4.38
N THR A 342 -13.69 -5.33 -3.48
CA THR A 342 -15.14 -5.52 -3.64
C THR A 342 -15.87 -5.65 -2.32
N GLY A 343 -17.03 -4.99 -2.20
CA GLY A 343 -17.95 -5.17 -1.08
C GLY A 343 -18.92 -6.34 -1.27
N VAL A 344 -18.90 -7.01 -2.42
CA VAL A 344 -19.77 -8.16 -2.73
C VAL A 344 -19.34 -9.38 -1.92
N ALA A 345 -20.26 -10.06 -1.25
CA ALA A 345 -19.91 -11.25 -0.46
C ALA A 345 -19.38 -12.39 -1.35
N PRO A 346 -18.43 -13.24 -0.88
CA PRO A 346 -17.77 -14.25 -1.72
C PRO A 346 -18.72 -15.18 -2.48
N LYS A 347 -19.84 -15.58 -1.86
CA LYS A 347 -20.85 -16.42 -2.49
C LYS A 347 -21.58 -15.71 -3.64
N GLU A 348 -21.92 -14.44 -3.46
CA GLU A 348 -22.57 -13.64 -4.50
C GLU A 348 -21.58 -13.30 -5.62
N LEU A 349 -20.32 -13.05 -5.28
CA LEU A 349 -19.25 -12.88 -6.26
C LEU A 349 -19.13 -14.14 -7.14
N LEU A 350 -19.16 -15.33 -6.56
CA LEU A 350 -19.13 -16.60 -7.30
C LEU A 350 -20.28 -16.71 -8.32
N GLU A 351 -21.48 -16.20 -7.99
CA GLU A 351 -22.62 -16.16 -8.92
C GLU A 351 -22.36 -15.22 -10.12
N TYR A 352 -21.75 -14.06 -9.87
CA TYR A 352 -21.31 -13.15 -10.95
C TYR A 352 -20.24 -13.79 -11.84
N LEU A 353 -19.24 -14.46 -11.24
CA LEU A 353 -18.17 -15.13 -11.98
C LEU A 353 -18.74 -16.25 -12.88
N HIS A 354 -19.67 -17.05 -12.36
CA HIS A 354 -20.38 -18.05 -13.18
C HIS A 354 -21.18 -17.42 -14.33
N ALA A 355 -21.80 -16.26 -14.12
CA ALA A 355 -22.52 -15.57 -15.18
C ALA A 355 -21.57 -15.07 -16.28
N ILE A 356 -20.40 -14.54 -15.90
CA ILE A 356 -19.32 -14.13 -16.81
C ILE A 356 -18.88 -15.33 -17.64
N GLU A 357 -18.49 -16.44 -17.01
CA GLU A 357 -18.07 -17.67 -17.67
C GLU A 357 -19.11 -18.21 -18.68
N ASN A 358 -20.38 -18.24 -18.28
CA ASN A 358 -21.47 -18.68 -19.15
C ASN A 358 -21.62 -17.76 -20.37
N SER A 359 -21.48 -16.45 -20.18
CA SER A 359 -21.53 -15.48 -21.30
C SER A 359 -20.37 -15.64 -22.28
N LEU A 360 -19.24 -16.16 -21.78
CA LEU A 360 -18.04 -16.49 -22.54
C LEU A 360 -18.07 -17.93 -23.09
N GLY A 361 -19.22 -18.60 -23.08
CA GLY A 361 -19.40 -19.89 -23.73
C GLY A 361 -18.83 -21.09 -22.96
N ARG A 362 -18.63 -20.97 -21.63
CA ARG A 362 -18.17 -22.10 -20.81
C ARG A 362 -19.19 -23.25 -20.83
N VAL A 363 -18.74 -24.45 -21.19
CA VAL A 363 -19.53 -25.70 -21.10
C VAL A 363 -18.82 -26.68 -20.17
N ARG A 364 -19.54 -27.23 -19.17
CA ARG A 364 -18.97 -28.12 -18.14
C ARG A 364 -19.32 -29.59 -18.44
N GLU A 365 -18.72 -30.16 -19.47
CA GLU A 365 -18.92 -31.57 -19.87
C GLU A 365 -17.91 -32.53 -19.22
N ILE A 366 -16.65 -32.11 -19.07
CA ILE A 366 -15.54 -32.93 -18.56
C ILE A 366 -14.86 -32.19 -17.40
N GLU A 367 -14.62 -32.89 -16.29
CA GLU A 367 -13.87 -32.33 -15.15
C GLU A 367 -12.43 -32.00 -15.54
N ASN A 368 -11.97 -30.76 -15.29
CA ASN A 368 -10.67 -30.22 -15.73
C ASN A 368 -10.42 -30.23 -17.26
N GLY A 369 -11.47 -30.37 -18.06
CA GLY A 369 -11.38 -30.35 -19.53
C GLY A 369 -11.23 -28.95 -20.13
N PRO A 370 -11.17 -28.86 -21.49
CA PRO A 370 -11.01 -27.61 -22.21
C PRO A 370 -12.12 -26.59 -21.94
N ARG A 371 -11.76 -25.31 -21.82
CA ARG A 371 -12.65 -24.22 -21.46
C ARG A 371 -12.23 -22.89 -22.08
N THR A 372 -13.23 -22.09 -22.41
CA THR A 372 -13.08 -20.76 -23.00
C THR A 372 -12.60 -19.75 -21.96
N CYS A 373 -13.11 -19.80 -20.75
CA CYS A 373 -12.60 -19.04 -19.61
C CYS A 373 -13.05 -19.69 -18.30
N ASP A 374 -12.15 -19.71 -17.32
CA ASP A 374 -12.38 -20.12 -15.94
C ASP A 374 -11.97 -18.96 -15.04
N VAL A 375 -12.84 -18.55 -14.12
CA VAL A 375 -12.56 -17.47 -13.17
C VAL A 375 -12.76 -18.00 -11.75
N ASP A 376 -11.65 -18.30 -11.07
CA ASP A 376 -11.62 -18.82 -9.71
C ASP A 376 -11.40 -17.69 -8.70
N ILE A 377 -12.11 -17.71 -7.57
CA ILE A 377 -11.73 -16.92 -6.39
C ILE A 377 -10.55 -17.62 -5.71
N LEU A 378 -9.38 -16.98 -5.71
CA LEU A 378 -8.14 -17.54 -5.18
C LEU A 378 -7.96 -17.27 -3.70
N ASP A 379 -8.12 -16.01 -3.31
CA ASP A 379 -7.99 -15.54 -1.93
C ASP A 379 -8.88 -14.33 -1.72
N TYR A 380 -9.37 -14.15 -0.49
CA TYR A 380 -10.32 -13.08 -0.18
C TYR A 380 -10.02 -12.55 1.23
N GLN A 381 -9.69 -11.26 1.32
CA GLN A 381 -9.30 -10.63 2.57
C GLN A 381 -10.38 -10.82 3.65
N LEU A 382 -9.96 -11.30 4.83
CA LEU A 382 -10.81 -11.58 6.01
C LEU A 382 -11.73 -12.79 5.91
N TYR A 383 -11.72 -13.55 4.80
CA TYR A 383 -12.57 -14.73 4.64
C TYR A 383 -11.75 -16.02 4.59
N VAL A 384 -11.95 -16.85 5.62
CA VAL A 384 -11.56 -18.26 5.62
C VAL A 384 -12.85 -19.07 5.72
N VAL A 385 -13.16 -19.82 4.65
CA VAL A 385 -14.45 -20.49 4.48
C VAL A 385 -14.19 -21.91 4.02
N ASP A 386 -14.90 -22.88 4.60
CA ASP A 386 -14.89 -24.27 4.14
C ASP A 386 -16.31 -24.82 4.22
N ASN A 387 -16.96 -24.99 3.07
CA ASN A 387 -18.29 -25.58 2.95
C ASN A 387 -18.50 -26.17 1.55
N ASP A 388 -19.61 -26.88 1.35
CA ASP A 388 -19.93 -27.60 0.10
C ASP A 388 -20.05 -26.70 -1.16
N VAL A 389 -20.14 -25.38 -0.99
CA VAL A 389 -20.29 -24.42 -2.09
C VAL A 389 -18.97 -23.73 -2.43
N LEU A 390 -18.18 -23.34 -1.42
CA LEU A 390 -16.99 -22.52 -1.60
C LEU A 390 -15.98 -22.75 -0.47
N THR A 391 -14.73 -23.04 -0.85
CA THR A 391 -13.58 -23.12 0.05
C THR A 391 -12.61 -21.96 -0.26
N LEU A 392 -12.31 -21.14 0.74
CA LEU A 392 -11.38 -20.00 0.65
C LEU A 392 -10.40 -20.00 1.84
N PRO A 393 -9.10 -19.70 1.61
CA PRO A 393 -8.44 -19.54 0.31
C PRO A 393 -8.56 -20.81 -0.56
N HIS A 394 -8.41 -20.68 -1.88
CA HIS A 394 -8.56 -21.81 -2.80
C HIS A 394 -7.56 -22.92 -2.42
N PRO A 395 -8.01 -24.17 -2.21
CA PRO A 395 -7.20 -25.21 -1.54
C PRO A 395 -5.92 -25.59 -2.31
N ARG A 396 -5.91 -25.41 -3.63
CA ARG A 396 -4.76 -25.71 -4.51
C ARG A 396 -3.97 -24.48 -4.94
N ILE A 397 -4.17 -23.32 -4.29
CA ILE A 397 -3.53 -22.07 -4.74
C ILE A 397 -2.00 -22.17 -4.71
N CYS A 398 -1.42 -22.75 -3.65
CA CYS A 398 0.04 -22.81 -3.47
C CYS A 398 0.74 -23.81 -4.42
N GLU A 399 0.04 -24.84 -4.90
CA GLU A 399 0.62 -25.89 -5.76
C GLU A 399 0.53 -25.60 -7.26
N ARG A 400 -0.25 -24.58 -7.68
CA ARG A 400 -0.46 -24.22 -9.11
C ARG A 400 0.50 -23.12 -9.53
N ASP A 401 1.51 -23.45 -10.33
CA ASP A 401 2.54 -22.48 -10.73
C ASP A 401 1.96 -21.32 -11.56
N PHE A 402 0.98 -21.63 -12.42
CA PHE A 402 0.19 -20.67 -13.21
C PHE A 402 -0.73 -19.75 -12.38
N VAL A 403 -0.82 -19.96 -11.06
CA VAL A 403 -1.47 -19.04 -10.12
C VAL A 403 -0.43 -18.32 -9.28
N VAL A 404 0.54 -19.06 -8.72
CA VAL A 404 1.54 -18.51 -7.81
C VAL A 404 2.40 -17.44 -8.47
N LYS A 405 2.90 -17.67 -9.69
CA LYS A 405 3.76 -16.71 -10.41
C LYS A 405 3.05 -15.37 -10.70
N PRO A 406 1.87 -15.36 -11.38
CA PRO A 406 1.16 -14.11 -11.63
C PRO A 406 0.67 -13.41 -10.36
N LEU A 407 0.29 -14.14 -9.31
CA LEU A 407 -0.11 -13.52 -8.04
C LEU A 407 1.07 -12.80 -7.37
N LEU A 408 2.23 -13.44 -7.30
CA LEU A 408 3.43 -12.85 -6.69
C LEU A 408 4.04 -11.71 -7.53
N GLU A 409 3.74 -11.64 -8.83
CA GLU A 409 4.09 -10.47 -9.66
C GLU A 409 3.40 -9.19 -9.15
N ILE A 410 2.11 -9.28 -8.83
CA ILE A 410 1.31 -8.10 -8.43
C ILE A 410 1.26 -7.90 -6.91
N SER A 411 1.52 -8.96 -6.15
CA SER A 411 1.54 -8.92 -4.68
C SER A 411 2.70 -9.74 -4.13
N PRO A 412 3.92 -9.16 -4.13
CA PRO A 412 5.08 -9.83 -3.57
C PRO A 412 4.85 -10.18 -2.10
N ASN A 413 5.37 -11.34 -1.68
CA ASN A 413 5.27 -11.82 -0.29
C ASN A 413 3.83 -12.01 0.23
N HIS A 414 2.85 -12.21 -0.67
CA HIS A 414 1.46 -12.37 -0.25
C HIS A 414 1.28 -13.54 0.72
N VAL A 415 0.52 -13.27 1.78
CA VAL A 415 0.12 -14.24 2.80
C VAL A 415 -1.39 -14.26 2.83
N LEU A 416 -1.93 -15.45 2.54
CA LEU A 416 -3.36 -15.72 2.39
C LEU A 416 -4.15 -15.38 3.65
N ALA A 417 -5.48 -15.34 3.50
CA ALA A 417 -6.38 -15.04 4.61
C ALA A 417 -6.24 -16.01 5.80
N ASP A 418 -5.83 -17.25 5.56
CA ASP A 418 -5.58 -18.28 6.59
C ASP A 418 -4.17 -18.20 7.22
N GLY A 419 -3.33 -17.26 6.77
CA GLY A 419 -1.95 -17.09 7.24
C GLY A 419 -0.92 -17.88 6.46
N THR A 420 -1.31 -18.65 5.43
CA THR A 420 -0.38 -19.45 4.62
C THR A 420 0.35 -18.55 3.60
N PRO A 421 1.69 -18.55 3.53
CA PRO A 421 2.42 -17.89 2.45
C PRO A 421 2.10 -18.53 1.09
N VAL A 422 1.82 -17.72 0.07
CA VAL A 422 1.49 -18.25 -1.28
C VAL A 422 2.63 -19.09 -1.86
N ALA A 423 3.87 -18.71 -1.58
CA ALA A 423 5.07 -19.43 -2.02
C ALA A 423 5.45 -20.63 -1.13
N SER A 424 4.55 -21.11 -0.27
CA SER A 424 4.82 -22.21 0.69
C SER A 424 5.21 -23.54 0.03
N VAL A 425 4.74 -23.80 -1.20
CA VAL A 425 5.17 -24.95 -2.01
C VAL A 425 6.34 -24.51 -2.92
N PRO A 426 7.49 -25.22 -2.89
CA PRO A 426 8.63 -24.96 -3.77
C PRO A 426 8.28 -25.08 -5.25
N GLU A 427 8.90 -24.25 -6.11
CA GLU A 427 8.59 -24.17 -7.55
C GLU A 427 8.77 -25.51 -8.29
N ASP A 428 9.76 -26.32 -7.91
CA ASP A 428 10.03 -27.64 -8.48
C ASP A 428 8.97 -28.70 -8.12
N GLN A 429 8.10 -28.40 -7.15
CA GLN A 429 7.01 -29.27 -6.70
C GLN A 429 5.63 -28.78 -7.17
N ARG A 430 5.56 -27.61 -7.82
CA ARG A 430 4.31 -27.06 -8.36
C ARG A 430 3.94 -27.73 -9.67
N VAL A 431 2.66 -27.72 -9.99
CA VAL A 431 2.10 -28.26 -11.24
C VAL A 431 1.70 -27.14 -12.21
N GLY A 432 1.61 -27.48 -13.49
CA GLY A 432 1.23 -26.54 -14.55
C GLY A 432 2.26 -25.41 -14.68
N HIS A 433 3.51 -25.77 -14.95
CA HIS A 433 4.61 -24.82 -15.03
C HIS A 433 4.29 -23.69 -15.99
N ALA A 434 4.47 -22.47 -15.50
CA ALA A 434 4.04 -21.27 -16.20
C ALA A 434 5.23 -20.40 -16.61
N VAL A 435 5.15 -19.88 -17.83
CA VAL A 435 6.12 -18.97 -18.43
C VAL A 435 5.41 -17.66 -18.76
N LYS A 436 6.00 -16.54 -18.34
CA LYS A 436 5.49 -15.20 -18.65
C LYS A 436 5.58 -14.94 -20.16
N LEU A 437 4.49 -14.47 -20.76
CA LEU A 437 4.38 -14.16 -22.19
C LEU A 437 4.98 -12.81 -22.58
#